data_AF-A0A1W9L2Y7-F1
#
_entry.id   AF-A0A1W9L2Y7-F1
#
_cell.length_a   1.000
_cell.length_b   1.000
_cell.length_c   1.000
_cell.angle_alpha   90.00
_cell.angle_beta   90.00
_cell.angle_gamma   90.00
#
_symmetry.space_group_name_H-M   'P 1'
#
loop_
_entity.id
_entity.type
_entity.pdbx_description
1 polymer ?
#
loop_
_entity_poly.entity_id
_entity_poly.type
_entity_poly.pdbx_seq_one_letter_code
_entity_poly.pdbx_strand_id
1 'polypeptide(L)'
;MDLSMPGIGGLEAIRKIRHRDKTARVLVFSMHESETFLTRALEEGVLGYITKRSAAKVMIEAIRHVAQGRQFIGQEMQTHLNKKAGSFLSETLSPREFEIFLLLATGKSV
;
A
#
# COMPACT_ATOMS: atom_id res chain seq x y z
N MET A 1 8.47 -2.28 8.58
CA MET A 1 7.77 -2.12 9.86
C MET A 1 6.89 -3.31 10.09
N ASP A 2 6.97 -3.93 11.26
CA ASP A 2 6.06 -5.01 11.65
C ASP A 2 4.92 -4.44 12.50
N LEU A 3 3.67 -4.75 12.14
CA LEU A 3 2.49 -4.27 12.86
C LEU A 3 2.28 -4.99 14.20
N SER A 4 2.77 -6.23 14.31
CA SER A 4 2.62 -7.06 15.51
C SER A 4 3.73 -6.81 16.55
N MET A 5 4.53 -5.75 16.38
CA MET A 5 5.60 -5.42 17.34
C MET A 5 5.05 -5.12 18.74
N PRO A 6 5.68 -5.64 19.81
CA PRO A 6 5.29 -5.32 21.18
C PRO A 6 5.56 -3.84 21.52
N GLY A 7 4.90 -3.35 22.57
CA GLY A 7 5.01 -1.95 23.01
C GLY A 7 3.96 -1.05 22.36
N ILE A 8 4.38 0.08 21.79
CA ILE A 8 3.45 1.06 21.19
C ILE A 8 2.72 0.53 19.93
N GLY A 9 3.18 -0.60 19.38
CA GLY A 9 2.63 -1.20 18.16
C GLY A 9 3.20 -0.57 16.89
N GLY A 10 3.18 -1.33 15.79
CA GLY A 10 3.78 -0.90 14.53
C GLY A 10 3.02 0.26 13.86
N LEU A 11 1.70 0.34 14.02
CA LEU A 11 0.91 1.42 13.41
C LEU A 11 1.23 2.78 14.05
N GLU A 12 1.27 2.86 15.38
CA GLU A 12 1.68 4.07 16.09
C GLU A 12 3.15 4.42 15.83
N ALA A 13 4.02 3.42 15.66
CA ALA A 13 5.39 3.66 15.26
C ALA A 13 5.48 4.34 13.88
N ILE A 14 4.70 3.88 12.89
CA ILE A 14 4.62 4.51 11.56
C ILE A 14 4.19 5.96 11.68
N ARG A 15 3.10 6.22 12.42
CA ARG A 15 2.57 7.55 12.65
C ARG A 15 3.62 8.49 13.25
N LYS A 16 4.33 8.04 14.29
CA LYS A 16 5.40 8.82 14.95
C LYS A 16 6.60 9.05 14.03
N ILE A 17 7.01 8.04 13.26
CA ILE A 17 8.11 8.17 12.29
C ILE A 17 7.74 9.23 11.25
N ARG A 18 6.56 9.12 10.63
CA ARG A 18 6.12 10.09 9.60
C ARG A 18 5.81 11.48 10.15
N HIS A 19 5.47 11.59 11.42
CA HIS A 19 5.36 12.90 12.08
C HIS A 19 6.73 13.59 12.20
N ARG A 20 7.80 12.82 12.47
CA ARG A 20 9.18 13.33 12.58
C ARG A 20 9.83 13.56 11.21
N ASP A 21 9.54 12.69 10.25
CA ASP A 21 10.05 12.76 8.88
C ASP A 21 8.92 12.45 7.89
N LYS A 22 8.39 13.50 7.25
CA LYS A 22 7.30 13.38 6.27
C LYS A 22 7.71 12.62 5.00
N THR A 23 9.01 12.50 4.73
CA THR A 23 9.57 11.81 3.56
C THR A 23 9.95 10.36 3.84
N ALA A 24 9.83 9.91 5.09
CA ALA A 24 10.14 8.55 5.50
C ALA A 24 9.34 7.53 4.67
N ARG A 25 10.07 6.64 4.00
CA ARG A 25 9.51 5.59 3.15
C ARG A 25 9.37 4.33 3.98
N VAL A 26 8.13 3.90 4.21
CA VAL A 26 7.85 2.77 5.08
C VAL A 26 7.17 1.65 4.31
N LEU A 27 7.72 0.44 4.46
CA LEU A 27 7.15 -0.83 4.00
C LEU A 27 6.65 -1.59 5.23
N VAL A 28 5.38 -2.00 5.22
CA VAL A 28 4.80 -2.88 6.24
C VAL A 28 5.09 -4.34 5.89
N PHE A 29 5.49 -5.12 6.90
CA PHE A 29 5.75 -6.56 6.81
C PHE A 29 5.05 -7.24 7.99
N SER A 30 3.85 -7.78 7.74
CA SER A 30 2.90 -8.19 8.80
C SER A 30 2.42 -9.62 8.63
N MET A 31 2.09 -10.30 9.72
CA MET A 31 1.40 -11.61 9.69
C MET A 31 -0.09 -11.47 9.32
N HIS A 32 -0.64 -10.25 9.39
CA HIS A 32 -2.06 -10.00 9.24
C HIS A 32 -2.44 -9.71 7.78
N GLU A 33 -3.29 -10.56 7.22
CA GLU A 33 -4.00 -10.37 5.95
C GLU A 33 -5.37 -9.74 6.21
N SER A 34 -5.39 -8.54 6.77
CA SER A 34 -6.62 -7.85 7.12
C SER A 34 -6.73 -6.55 6.34
N GLU A 35 -7.88 -6.39 5.69
CA GLU A 35 -8.30 -5.15 5.01
C GLU A 35 -8.19 -3.92 5.91
N THR A 36 -8.57 -4.07 7.19
CA THR A 36 -8.54 -3.00 8.18
C THR A 36 -7.11 -2.55 8.47
N PHE A 37 -6.17 -3.48 8.62
CA PHE A 37 -4.77 -3.13 8.86
C PHE A 37 -4.09 -2.54 7.62
N LEU A 38 -4.38 -3.09 6.44
CA LEU A 38 -3.92 -2.51 5.18
C LEU A 38 -4.41 -1.07 5.03
N THR A 39 -5.71 -0.83 5.22
CA THR A 39 -6.33 0.48 5.06
C THR A 39 -5.74 1.51 6.02
N ARG A 40 -5.66 1.17 7.31
CA ARG A 40 -5.07 2.07 8.32
C ARG A 40 -3.61 2.38 8.03
N ALA A 41 -2.84 1.39 7.58
CA ALA A 41 -1.46 1.64 7.20
C ALA A 41 -1.39 2.61 6.02
N LEU A 42 -2.18 2.40 4.96
CA LEU A 42 -2.21 3.28 3.79
C LEU A 42 -2.65 4.72 4.14
N GLU A 43 -3.59 4.90 5.07
CA GLU A 43 -3.98 6.21 5.60
C GLU A 43 -2.83 6.90 6.35
N GLU A 44 -2.02 6.11 7.08
CA GLU A 44 -0.75 6.54 7.64
C GLU A 44 0.35 6.65 6.57
N GLY A 45 0.04 6.62 5.27
CA GLY A 45 0.92 6.94 4.15
C GLY A 45 2.16 6.07 4.00
N VAL A 46 2.08 4.80 4.40
CA VAL A 46 3.08 3.82 3.95
C VAL A 46 3.02 3.62 2.45
N LEU A 47 4.18 3.33 1.87
CA LEU A 47 4.32 3.07 0.44
C LEU A 47 4.22 1.57 0.13
N GLY A 48 4.31 0.69 1.12
CA GLY A 48 4.10 -0.72 0.83
C GLY A 48 3.56 -1.55 1.97
N TYR A 49 3.00 -2.68 1.59
CA TYR A 49 2.45 -3.69 2.49
C TYR A 49 2.66 -5.07 1.88
N ILE A 50 3.37 -5.92 2.60
CA ILE A 50 3.57 -7.33 2.26
C ILE A 50 3.32 -8.21 3.48
N THR A 51 2.97 -9.46 3.25
CA THR A 51 2.73 -10.43 4.32
C THR A 51 4.04 -11.12 4.71
N LYS A 52 4.13 -11.65 5.93
CA LYS A 52 5.26 -12.51 6.33
C LYS A 52 5.29 -13.87 5.64
N ARG A 53 4.24 -14.21 4.88
CA ARG A 53 4.17 -15.42 4.06
C ARG A 53 4.74 -15.20 2.65
N SER A 54 4.88 -13.95 2.21
CA SER A 54 5.42 -13.63 0.89
C SER A 54 6.84 -14.18 0.74
N ALA A 55 7.16 -14.69 -0.46
CA ALA A 55 8.50 -15.20 -0.75
C ALA A 55 9.58 -14.12 -0.57
N ALA A 56 10.80 -14.51 -0.16
CA ALA A 56 11.90 -13.57 0.07
C ALA A 56 12.19 -12.66 -1.14
N LYS A 57 12.03 -13.18 -2.36
CA LYS A 57 12.17 -12.40 -3.61
C LYS A 57 11.18 -11.23 -3.67
N VAL A 58 9.94 -11.43 -3.24
CA VAL A 58 8.89 -10.40 -3.19
C VAL A 58 9.26 -9.31 -2.18
N MET A 59 9.84 -9.68 -1.04
CA MET A 59 10.31 -8.71 -0.06
C MET A 59 11.42 -7.81 -0.64
N ILE A 60 12.40 -8.40 -1.33
CA ILE A 60 13.50 -7.65 -1.96
C ILE A 60 12.94 -6.67 -3.00
N GLU A 61 11.99 -7.11 -3.81
CA GLU A 61 11.32 -6.28 -4.80
C GLU A 61 10.55 -5.12 -4.14
N ALA A 62 9.77 -5.42 -3.11
CA ALA A 62 9.01 -4.43 -2.36
C ALA A 62 9.91 -3.36 -1.75
N ILE A 63 11.05 -3.75 -1.16
CA ILE A 63 12.04 -2.81 -0.60
C ILE A 63 12.57 -1.89 -1.71
N ARG A 64 12.94 -2.42 -2.88
CA ARG A 64 13.45 -1.61 -4.00
C ARG A 64 12.40 -0.61 -4.51
N HIS A 65 11.14 -1.03 -4.62
CA HIS A 65 10.04 -0.15 -5.03
C HIS A 65 9.80 0.97 -4.01
N VAL A 66 9.62 0.61 -2.75
CA VAL A 66 9.40 1.57 -1.66
C VAL A 66 10.58 2.52 -1.53
N ALA A 67 11.82 2.03 -1.66
CA ALA A 67 13.01 2.86 -1.63
C ALA A 67 13.07 3.87 -2.78
N GLN A 68 12.38 3.64 -3.90
CA GLN A 68 12.26 4.59 -5.01
C GLN A 68 11.05 5.53 -4.88
N GLY A 69 10.31 5.46 -3.77
CA GLY A 69 9.08 6.23 -3.57
C GLY A 69 7.86 5.64 -4.29
N ARG A 70 7.98 4.42 -4.85
CA ARG A 70 6.88 3.74 -5.55
C ARG A 70 6.08 2.88 -4.59
N GLN A 71 4.78 2.77 -4.85
CA GLN A 71 3.93 1.90 -4.06
C GLN A 71 4.17 0.41 -4.40
N PHE A 72 4.08 -0.46 -3.39
CA PHE A 72 4.14 -1.90 -3.57
C PHE A 72 3.24 -2.63 -2.59
N ILE A 73 2.22 -3.31 -3.12
CA ILE A 73 1.29 -4.11 -2.32
C ILE A 73 1.38 -5.56 -2.80
N GLY A 74 1.64 -6.47 -1.87
CA GLY A 74 1.74 -7.90 -2.15
C GLY A 74 0.46 -8.42 -2.81
N GLN A 75 0.61 -9.37 -3.72
CA GLN A 75 -0.50 -9.95 -4.48
C GLN A 75 -1.61 -10.49 -3.56
N GLU A 76 -1.22 -11.09 -2.43
CA GLU A 76 -2.14 -11.59 -1.40
C GLU A 76 -3.11 -10.51 -0.89
N MET A 77 -2.71 -9.24 -0.94
CA MET A 77 -3.47 -8.11 -0.41
C MET A 77 -4.23 -7.32 -1.48
N GLN A 78 -4.04 -7.62 -2.77
CA GLN A 78 -4.69 -6.87 -3.86
C GLN A 78 -6.22 -7.07 -3.89
N THR A 79 -6.71 -8.22 -3.45
CA THR A 79 -8.13 -8.50 -3.28
C THR A 79 -8.82 -7.51 -2.34
N HIS A 80 -8.10 -7.01 -1.33
CA HIS A 80 -8.58 -6.01 -0.38
C HIS A 80 -8.52 -4.58 -0.94
N LEU A 81 -7.66 -4.31 -1.92
CA LEU A 81 -7.62 -3.02 -2.63
C LEU A 81 -8.80 -2.86 -3.58
N ASN A 82 -9.18 -3.91 -4.32
CA ASN A 82 -10.25 -3.84 -5.32
C ASN A 82 -11.63 -3.57 -4.71
N LYS A 83 -11.85 -3.97 -3.45
CA LYS A 83 -13.05 -3.58 -2.69
C LYS A 83 -13.12 -2.08 -2.41
N LYS A 84 -11.97 -1.42 -2.29
CA LYS A 84 -11.84 0.03 -2.08
C LYS A 84 -11.63 0.80 -3.39
N ALA A 85 -11.25 0.18 -4.50
CA ALA A 85 -11.08 0.86 -5.79
C ALA A 85 -12.36 1.60 -6.24
N GLY A 86 -13.55 1.07 -5.89
CA GLY A 86 -14.82 1.79 -6.09
C GLY A 86 -15.04 3.02 -5.20
N SER A 87 -14.26 3.20 -4.12
CA SER A 87 -14.42 4.27 -3.13
C SER A 87 -13.22 5.24 -3.07
N PHE A 88 -11.99 4.77 -3.31
CA PHE A 88 -10.76 5.59 -3.22
C PHE A 88 -10.38 6.21 -4.57
N LEU A 89 -10.66 5.53 -5.70
CA LEU A 89 -10.36 6.07 -7.04
C LEU A 89 -11.33 7.19 -7.46
N SER A 90 -12.47 7.32 -6.76
CA SER A 90 -13.41 8.43 -6.91
C SER A 90 -12.89 9.75 -6.31
N GLU A 91 -11.91 9.71 -5.41
CA GLU A 91 -11.42 10.91 -4.69
C GLU A 91 -10.10 11.45 -5.27
N THR A 92 -9.35 10.63 -6.01
CA THR A 92 -8.03 11.01 -6.55
C THR A 92 -7.97 11.17 -8.07
N LEU A 93 -9.03 10.83 -8.82
CA LEU A 93 -9.12 11.07 -10.26
C LEU A 93 -10.48 11.69 -10.58
N SER A 94 -10.50 12.71 -11.42
CA SER A 94 -11.77 13.21 -11.96
C SER A 94 -12.42 12.11 -12.80
N PRO A 95 -13.76 12.05 -12.90
CA PRO A 95 -14.46 10.99 -13.64
C PRO A 95 -13.93 10.74 -15.06
N ARG A 96 -13.39 11.80 -15.70
CA ARG A 96 -12.82 11.77 -17.05
C ARG A 96 -11.44 11.09 -17.11
N GLU A 97 -10.61 11.24 -16.09
CA GLU A 97 -9.28 10.60 -16.05
C GLU A 97 -9.39 9.10 -15.79
N PHE A 98 -10.40 8.69 -15.01
CA PHE A 98 -10.71 7.28 -14.77
C PHE A 98 -11.22 6.57 -16.03
N GLU A 99 -12.04 7.25 -16.83
CA GLU A 99 -12.52 6.73 -18.12
C GLU A 99 -11.35 6.52 -19.10
N ILE A 100 -10.42 7.47 -19.18
CA ILE A 100 -9.21 7.35 -20.02
C ILE A 100 -8.32 6.20 -19.54
N PHE A 101 -8.13 6.04 -18.21
CA PHE A 101 -7.36 4.94 -17.65
C PHE A 101 -7.97 3.57 -17.99
N LEU A 102 -9.31 3.43 -17.91
CA LEU A 102 -10.01 2.20 -18.29
C LEU A 102 -9.88 1.90 -19.79
N LEU A 103 -9.94 2.93 -20.65
CA LEU A 103 -9.75 2.78 -22.09
C LEU A 103 -8.33 2.31 -22.42
N LEU A 104 -7.31 2.84 -21.73
CA LEU A 104 -5.91 2.41 -21.88
C LEU A 104 -5.67 1.00 -21.34
N ALA A 105 -6.26 0.65 -20.19
CA ALA A 105 -6.09 -0.66 -19.55
C ALA A 105 -6.78 -1.80 -20.30
N THR A 106 -7.81 -1.50 -21.10
CA THR A 106 -8.53 -2.51 -21.90
C THR A 106 -8.01 -2.66 -23.33
N GLY A 107 -6.93 -1.95 -23.70
CA GLY A 107 -6.22 -2.15 -24.96
C GLY A 107 -7.02 -1.77 -26.20
N LYS A 108 -8.03 -0.90 -26.10
CA LYS A 108 -8.67 -0.33 -27.29
C LYS A 108 -7.89 0.92 -27.70
N SER A 109 -7.26 0.84 -28.88
CA SER A 109 -6.64 1.99 -29.54
C SER A 109 -7.61 3.16 -29.59
N VAL A 110 -7.06 4.37 -29.43
CA VAL A 110 -7.69 5.63 -29.84
C VAL A 110 -8.05 5.55 -31.33
#